data_AF-A0A8T5MN40-F1
#
_entry.id   AF-A0A8T5MN40-F1
#
_cell.length_a   1.000
_cell.length_b   1.000
_cell.length_c   1.000
_cell.angle_alpha   90.00
_cell.angle_beta   90.00
_cell.angle_gamma   90.00
#
_symmetry.space_group_name_H-M   'P 1'
#
loop_
_entity.id
_entity.type
_entity.pdbx_description
1 polymer ?
#
loop_
_entity_poly.entity_id
_entity_poly.type
_entity_poly.pdbx_seq_one_letter_code
_entity_poly.pdbx_strand_id
1 'polypeptide(L)'
;MEKAGEKAKSFLTHSVFIIIIILGLYFIVSASPTLTGYVVLDAGTAKAKLESALSSSAVFSQIAQSSICVVINDPELPLSLQASKTSTGWTVSEMRGMCSGFTSEDVIVQFKDYDSFSKMVDDPSPRNLANGAINRDFEILQSRYVELGGNVVCDAAFRVKYCDSLKNMATPNQLIDGDLACCLDKLTRAEKKLLEQHLKQGNYQDEMGVLQQPATIAGMSMTTSIIILAVVILVIVGIVAGVMMGHKGGKAPSKTAASMPGTGMPGMPTGMPAGAEAAPGAAMPEMRTGYGQPAQPTESPQITDLRNYVQQVISEGYDIEEVRSHLLEIGWDYQTAEQIIGEAQQQLQQQ
;
A
#
# COMPACT_ATOMS: atom_id res chain seq x y z
N MET A 1 72.94 27.88 15.92
CA MET A 1 71.52 27.53 16.16
C MET A 1 70.54 28.37 15.33
N GLU A 2 70.93 29.55 14.84
CA GLU A 2 70.06 30.43 14.04
C GLU A 2 69.62 29.84 12.68
N LYS A 3 70.51 29.11 11.98
CA LYS A 3 70.17 28.43 10.70
C LYS A 3 69.17 27.26 10.83
N ALA A 4 68.93 26.74 12.04
CA ALA A 4 67.95 25.66 12.25
C ALA A 4 66.51 26.19 12.34
N GLY A 5 66.33 27.41 12.87
CA GLY A 5 65.01 28.04 12.99
C GLY A 5 64.43 28.49 11.64
N GLU A 6 65.30 28.88 10.70
CA GLU A 6 64.88 29.36 9.38
C GLU A 6 64.35 28.22 8.49
N LYS A 7 64.98 27.04 8.56
CA LYS A 7 64.50 25.83 7.88
C LYS A 7 63.19 25.30 8.47
N ALA A 8 63.02 25.39 9.78
CA ALA A 8 61.78 24.98 10.45
C ALA A 8 60.59 25.88 10.08
N LYS A 9 60.79 27.20 9.97
CA LYS A 9 59.74 28.13 9.51
C LYS A 9 59.32 27.83 8.07
N SER A 10 60.29 27.65 7.18
CA SER A 10 60.01 27.33 5.77
C SER A 10 59.23 26.01 5.65
N PHE A 11 59.61 24.97 6.39
CA PHE A 11 58.90 23.68 6.37
C PHE A 11 57.46 23.80 6.88
N LEU A 12 57.22 24.62 7.92
CA LEU A 12 55.88 24.85 8.47
C LEU A 12 54.98 25.59 7.47
N THR A 13 55.50 26.61 6.78
CA THR A 13 54.74 27.37 5.78
C THR A 13 54.35 26.51 4.59
N HIS A 14 55.27 25.66 4.10
CA HIS A 14 54.96 24.74 3.00
C HIS A 14 53.95 23.66 3.41
N SER A 15 54.05 23.14 4.63
CA SER A 15 53.12 22.11 5.14
C SER A 15 51.69 22.67 5.29
N VAL A 16 51.54 23.89 5.82
CA VAL A 16 50.23 24.55 5.95
C VAL A 16 49.64 24.83 4.56
N PHE A 17 50.45 25.27 3.59
CA PHE A 17 49.97 25.54 2.23
C PHE A 17 49.50 24.26 1.53
N ILE A 18 50.23 23.15 1.68
CA ILE A 18 49.84 21.84 1.14
C ILE A 18 48.54 21.35 1.81
N ILE A 19 48.38 21.52 3.12
CA ILE A 19 47.15 21.15 3.83
C ILE A 19 45.96 21.99 3.34
N ILE A 20 46.14 23.29 3.12
CA ILE A 20 45.07 24.16 2.57
C ILE A 20 44.71 23.74 1.14
N ILE A 21 45.69 23.38 0.31
CA ILE A 21 45.43 22.87 -1.05
C ILE A 21 44.69 21.53 -1.00
N ILE A 22 45.09 20.60 -0.12
CA ILE A 22 44.41 19.31 0.04
C ILE A 22 43.00 19.51 0.57
N LEU A 23 42.78 20.41 1.55
CA LEU A 23 41.46 20.76 2.05
C LEU A 23 40.59 21.46 0.98
N GLY A 24 41.19 22.33 0.18
CA GLY A 24 40.52 23.00 -0.93
C GLY A 24 40.13 22.03 -2.04
N LEU A 25 41.03 21.10 -2.42
CA LEU A 25 40.74 20.03 -3.36
C LEU A 25 39.72 19.04 -2.80
N TYR A 26 39.79 18.70 -1.51
CA TYR A 26 38.78 17.90 -0.84
C TYR A 26 37.43 18.62 -0.91
N PHE A 27 37.36 19.91 -0.59
CA PHE A 27 36.15 20.71 -0.73
C PHE A 27 35.66 20.79 -2.17
N ILE A 28 36.54 20.90 -3.17
CA ILE A 28 36.15 20.93 -4.59
C ILE A 28 35.64 19.55 -5.04
N VAL A 29 36.25 18.45 -4.59
CA VAL A 29 35.81 17.08 -4.92
C VAL A 29 34.54 16.72 -4.16
N SER A 30 34.37 17.17 -2.91
CA SER A 30 33.16 16.95 -2.12
C SER A 30 32.04 17.94 -2.45
N ALA A 31 32.37 19.12 -2.99
CA ALA A 31 31.42 20.12 -3.49
C ALA A 31 31.30 20.10 -5.01
N SER A 32 31.95 19.16 -5.69
CA SER A 32 31.51 18.75 -7.02
C SER A 32 30.11 18.19 -6.76
N PRO A 33 29.02 18.86 -7.16
CA PRO A 33 27.75 18.17 -7.17
C PRO A 33 28.01 16.95 -8.02
N THR A 34 27.88 15.75 -7.44
CA THR A 34 27.72 14.56 -8.26
C THR A 34 26.56 14.89 -9.17
N LEU A 35 26.88 15.23 -10.41
CA LEU A 35 25.96 15.34 -11.55
C LEU A 35 25.53 13.92 -11.94
N THR A 36 25.28 13.07 -10.96
CA THR A 36 24.25 12.07 -11.05
C THR A 36 22.99 12.87 -11.33
N GLY A 37 22.46 12.75 -12.54
CA GLY A 37 21.14 13.29 -12.87
C GLY A 37 20.11 12.60 -11.98
N TYR A 38 20.06 13.00 -10.71
CA TYR A 38 18.91 12.81 -9.87
C TYR A 38 17.84 13.61 -10.57
N VAL A 39 17.01 12.91 -11.35
CA VAL A 39 15.67 13.38 -11.63
C VAL A 39 15.14 13.76 -10.26
N VAL A 40 15.02 15.06 -10.01
CA VAL A 40 14.49 15.55 -8.75
C VAL A 40 13.09 14.97 -8.71
N LEU A 41 12.93 13.95 -7.87
CA LEU A 41 11.65 13.37 -7.53
C LEU A 41 10.85 14.52 -6.96
N ASP A 42 10.00 15.10 -7.79
CA ASP A 42 9.09 16.16 -7.38
C ASP A 42 7.65 15.65 -7.50
N ALA A 43 6.79 16.18 -6.64
CA ALA A 43 5.38 15.85 -6.63
C ALA A 43 4.73 16.09 -8.00
N GLY A 44 5.25 17.06 -8.78
CA GLY A 44 4.82 17.38 -10.14
C GLY A 44 5.01 16.22 -11.12
N THR A 45 6.16 15.56 -11.10
CA THR A 45 6.46 14.42 -11.97
C THR A 45 5.60 13.22 -11.61
N ALA A 46 5.48 12.90 -10.32
CA ALA A 46 4.62 11.81 -9.84
C ALA A 46 3.15 12.04 -10.24
N LYS A 47 2.66 13.27 -10.03
CA LYS A 47 1.32 13.71 -10.44
C LYS A 47 1.10 13.51 -11.93
N ALA A 48 1.99 14.04 -12.78
CA ALA A 48 1.84 13.97 -14.23
C ALA A 48 1.89 12.52 -14.74
N LYS A 49 2.76 11.68 -14.17
CA LYS A 49 2.81 10.25 -14.47
C LYS A 49 1.51 9.55 -14.11
N LEU A 50 1.00 9.75 -12.89
CA LEU A 50 -0.25 9.15 -12.43
C LEU A 50 -1.44 9.59 -13.30
N GLU A 51 -1.56 10.88 -13.57
CA GLU A 51 -2.62 11.44 -14.42
C GLU A 51 -2.58 10.86 -15.83
N SER A 52 -1.37 10.73 -16.40
CA SER A 52 -1.15 10.11 -17.71
C SER A 52 -1.61 8.66 -17.72
N ALA A 53 -1.17 7.84 -16.76
CA ALA A 53 -1.52 6.41 -16.72
C ALA A 53 -3.02 6.18 -16.50
N LEU A 54 -3.65 6.97 -15.62
CA LEU A 54 -5.10 6.91 -15.40
C LEU A 54 -5.89 7.33 -16.64
N SER A 55 -5.38 8.29 -17.40
CA SER A 55 -6.02 8.77 -18.63
C SER A 55 -5.81 7.83 -19.82
N SER A 56 -4.65 7.17 -19.92
CA SER A 56 -4.34 6.23 -21.00
C SER A 56 -4.86 4.81 -20.75
N SER A 57 -5.19 4.48 -19.51
CA SER A 57 -5.67 3.16 -19.15
C SER A 57 -7.08 2.89 -19.67
N ALA A 58 -7.23 1.80 -20.42
CA ALA A 58 -8.53 1.31 -20.87
C ALA A 58 -9.50 1.09 -19.69
N VAL A 59 -8.95 0.62 -18.56
CA VAL A 59 -9.67 0.41 -17.30
C VAL A 59 -10.33 1.68 -16.82
N PHE A 60 -9.50 2.69 -16.60
CA PHE A 60 -9.89 3.90 -15.93
C PHE A 60 -10.67 4.81 -16.87
N SER A 61 -10.57 4.62 -18.18
CA SER A 61 -11.31 5.39 -19.19
C SER A 61 -12.83 5.20 -19.12
N GLN A 62 -13.32 4.02 -18.70
CA GLN A 62 -14.76 3.68 -18.71
C GLN A 62 -15.51 4.08 -17.45
N ILE A 63 -14.79 4.34 -16.35
CA ILE A 63 -15.40 4.69 -15.06
C ILE A 63 -15.94 6.12 -15.13
N ALA A 64 -17.20 6.40 -14.78
CA ALA A 64 -17.74 7.75 -14.94
C ALA A 64 -17.17 8.76 -13.92
N GLN A 65 -17.03 8.33 -12.67
CA GLN A 65 -16.50 9.11 -11.56
C GLN A 65 -15.68 8.17 -10.67
N SER A 66 -14.61 8.66 -10.07
CA SER A 66 -13.77 7.88 -9.15
C SER A 66 -12.93 8.82 -8.29
N SER A 67 -12.54 8.37 -7.11
CA SER A 67 -11.67 9.04 -6.16
C SER A 67 -10.65 8.01 -5.67
N ILE A 68 -9.45 8.03 -6.24
CA ILE A 68 -8.36 7.14 -5.89
C ILE A 68 -7.33 7.96 -5.13
N CYS A 69 -6.78 7.41 -4.05
CA CYS A 69 -5.67 8.03 -3.36
C CYS A 69 -4.44 7.14 -3.43
N VAL A 70 -3.31 7.73 -3.77
CA VAL A 70 -2.03 7.06 -3.96
C VAL A 70 -1.06 7.59 -2.93
N VAL A 71 -0.58 6.73 -2.05
CA VAL A 71 0.51 7.03 -1.11
C VAL A 71 1.79 6.44 -1.68
N ILE A 72 2.85 7.24 -1.75
CA ILE A 72 4.20 6.76 -2.08
C ILE A 72 5.00 6.87 -0.79
N ASN A 73 5.29 5.74 -0.17
CA ASN A 73 5.97 5.69 1.13
C ASN A 73 7.49 5.76 0.98
N ASP A 74 7.97 6.74 0.22
CA ASP A 74 9.40 6.95 0.02
C ASP A 74 10.01 7.64 1.25
N PRO A 75 11.08 7.11 1.86
CA PRO A 75 11.69 7.69 3.04
C PRO A 75 12.31 9.08 2.78
N GLU A 76 12.68 9.38 1.54
CA GLU A 76 13.23 10.69 1.17
C GLU A 76 12.13 11.70 0.85
N LEU A 77 11.02 11.23 0.27
CA LEU A 77 9.90 12.08 -0.13
C LEU A 77 8.55 11.35 -0.02
N PRO A 78 7.98 11.26 1.19
CA PRO A 78 6.65 10.68 1.34
C PRO A 78 5.63 11.57 0.63
N LEU A 79 4.88 10.99 -0.30
CA LEU A 79 3.93 11.71 -1.13
C LEU A 79 2.54 11.10 -1.01
N SER A 80 1.52 11.94 -1.05
CA SER A 80 0.12 11.51 -1.15
C SER A 80 -0.57 12.28 -2.25
N LEU A 81 -1.12 11.55 -3.21
CA LEU A 81 -1.76 12.07 -4.40
C LEU A 81 -3.23 11.65 -4.41
N GLN A 82 -4.14 12.61 -4.52
CA GLN A 82 -5.55 12.35 -4.79
C GLN A 82 -5.79 12.45 -6.29
N ALA A 83 -6.32 11.38 -6.87
CA ALA A 83 -6.76 11.32 -8.25
C ALA A 83 -8.29 11.24 -8.29
N SER A 84 -8.92 12.28 -8.81
CA SER A 84 -10.37 12.33 -8.97
C SER A 84 -10.72 12.30 -10.46
N LYS A 85 -11.65 11.43 -10.84
CA LYS A 85 -12.21 11.38 -12.18
C LYS A 85 -13.52 12.15 -12.23
N THR A 86 -13.60 13.07 -13.18
CA THR A 86 -14.82 13.80 -13.55
C THR A 86 -15.21 13.47 -14.99
N SER A 87 -16.30 14.06 -15.49
CA SER A 87 -16.72 13.89 -16.89
C SER A 87 -15.72 14.45 -17.91
N THR A 88 -14.83 15.36 -17.50
CA THR A 88 -13.84 15.98 -18.40
C THR A 88 -12.50 15.25 -18.41
N GLY A 89 -12.27 14.32 -17.48
CA GLY A 89 -11.02 13.58 -17.36
C GLY A 89 -10.58 13.39 -15.90
N TRP A 90 -9.34 12.94 -15.74
CA TRP A 90 -8.70 12.81 -14.45
C TRP A 90 -8.06 14.13 -14.02
N THR A 91 -8.15 14.40 -12.72
CA THR A 91 -7.38 15.48 -12.08
C THR A 91 -6.62 14.88 -10.92
N VAL A 92 -5.31 15.09 -10.91
CA VAL A 92 -4.46 14.63 -9.81
C VAL A 92 -3.96 15.84 -9.01
N SER A 93 -4.03 15.77 -7.69
CA SER A 93 -3.56 16.83 -6.78
C SER A 93 -2.80 16.24 -5.60
N GLU A 94 -1.75 16.94 -5.18
CA GLU A 94 -1.04 16.61 -3.95
C GLU A 94 -1.91 16.92 -2.73
N MET A 95 -1.94 16.00 -1.77
CA MET A 95 -2.65 16.18 -0.51
C MET A 95 -1.71 16.71 0.58
N ARG A 96 -2.21 17.66 1.38
CA ARG A 96 -1.57 18.10 2.63
C ARG A 96 -1.87 17.10 3.75
N GLY A 97 -1.38 15.87 3.61
CA GLY A 97 -1.60 14.78 4.57
C GLY A 97 -1.71 13.42 3.87
N MET A 98 -1.61 12.35 4.65
CA MET A 98 -1.78 10.99 4.12
C MET A 98 -3.25 10.67 3.84
N CYS A 99 -3.47 9.88 2.79
CA CYS A 99 -4.76 9.25 2.51
C CYS A 99 -5.27 8.54 3.77
N SER A 100 -6.46 8.91 4.25
CA SER A 100 -6.99 8.39 5.52
C SER A 100 -8.51 8.27 5.53
N GLY A 101 -9.19 8.68 4.46
CA GLY A 101 -10.63 8.76 4.41
C GLY A 101 -11.24 7.44 3.95
N PHE A 102 -11.62 6.61 4.93
CA PHE A 102 -12.52 5.48 4.72
C PHE A 102 -13.84 5.87 4.01
N THR A 103 -14.19 7.16 3.97
CA THR A 103 -15.46 7.64 3.41
C THR A 103 -15.32 8.48 2.14
N SER A 104 -14.15 9.05 1.86
CA SER A 104 -13.95 9.99 0.74
C SER A 104 -13.17 9.39 -0.44
N GLU A 105 -12.36 8.38 -0.19
CA GLU A 105 -11.61 7.66 -1.22
C GLU A 105 -12.29 6.34 -1.53
N ASP A 106 -12.53 6.09 -2.82
CA ASP A 106 -13.04 4.81 -3.29
C ASP A 106 -12.02 3.71 -3.02
N VAL A 107 -10.75 3.97 -3.36
CA VAL A 107 -9.62 3.05 -3.20
C VAL A 107 -8.40 3.85 -2.77
N ILE A 108 -7.64 3.30 -1.81
CA ILE A 108 -6.35 3.84 -1.38
C ILE A 108 -5.26 2.81 -1.69
N VAL A 109 -4.25 3.20 -2.46
CA VAL A 109 -3.12 2.35 -2.81
C VAL A 109 -1.85 2.95 -2.22
N GLN A 110 -1.15 2.20 -1.38
CA GLN A 110 0.12 2.59 -0.80
C GLN A 110 1.25 1.82 -1.47
N PHE A 111 2.10 2.53 -2.21
CA PHE A 111 3.34 2.01 -2.77
C PHE A 111 4.44 2.05 -1.73
N LYS A 112 5.30 1.02 -1.76
CA LYS A 112 6.44 0.89 -0.87
C LYS A 112 7.45 2.02 -1.03
N ASP A 113 7.72 2.43 -2.26
CA ASP A 113 8.69 3.44 -2.65
C ASP A 113 8.32 4.02 -4.03
N TYR A 114 9.05 5.03 -4.49
CA TYR A 114 8.78 5.64 -5.80
C TYR A 114 9.01 4.68 -6.98
N ASP A 115 10.01 3.79 -6.89
CA ASP A 115 10.30 2.83 -7.95
C ASP A 115 9.13 1.87 -8.18
N SER A 116 8.53 1.39 -7.09
CA SER A 116 7.32 0.57 -7.12
C SER A 116 6.14 1.30 -7.75
N PHE A 117 5.95 2.57 -7.40
CA PHE A 117 4.96 3.45 -8.03
C PHE A 117 5.22 3.63 -9.53
N SER A 118 6.45 4.00 -9.91
CA SER A 118 6.81 4.26 -11.30
C SER A 118 6.62 3.01 -12.16
N LYS A 119 7.08 1.86 -11.68
CA LYS A 119 6.92 0.57 -12.37
C LYS A 119 5.46 0.24 -12.64
N MET A 120 4.56 0.52 -11.69
CA MET A 120 3.12 0.30 -11.87
C MET A 120 2.51 1.27 -12.88
N VAL A 121 2.83 2.54 -12.76
CA VAL A 121 2.25 3.62 -13.56
C VAL A 121 2.76 3.56 -15.01
N ASP A 122 4.00 3.14 -15.23
CA ASP A 122 4.59 2.98 -16.56
C ASP A 122 4.02 1.75 -17.30
N ASP A 123 3.55 0.72 -16.58
CA ASP A 123 2.86 -0.46 -17.13
C ASP A 123 1.68 -0.90 -16.22
N PRO A 124 0.47 -0.33 -16.38
CA PRO A 124 -0.69 -0.69 -15.56
C PRO A 124 -1.39 -1.97 -16.03
N SER A 125 -0.66 -2.91 -16.65
CA SER A 125 -1.23 -4.18 -17.10
C SER A 125 -1.65 -5.08 -15.92
N PRO A 126 -2.68 -5.93 -16.08
CA PRO A 126 -3.10 -6.88 -15.04
C PRO A 126 -1.96 -7.78 -14.54
N ARG A 127 -1.01 -8.13 -15.42
CA ARG A 127 0.16 -8.93 -15.06
C ARG A 127 1.11 -8.18 -14.14
N ASN A 128 1.40 -6.91 -14.44
CA ASN A 128 2.26 -6.09 -13.57
C ASN A 128 1.57 -5.79 -12.24
N LEU A 129 0.24 -5.57 -12.25
CA LEU A 129 -0.57 -5.44 -11.04
C LEU A 129 -0.45 -6.66 -10.13
N ALA A 130 -0.67 -7.87 -10.67
CA ALA A 130 -0.54 -9.11 -9.92
C ALA A 130 0.88 -9.34 -9.39
N ASN A 131 1.91 -9.09 -10.22
CA ASN A 131 3.31 -9.21 -9.79
C ASN A 131 3.66 -8.23 -8.68
N GLY A 132 3.18 -6.98 -8.77
CA GLY A 132 3.43 -5.96 -7.76
C GLY A 132 2.80 -6.33 -6.41
N ALA A 133 1.58 -6.90 -6.43
CA ALA A 133 0.94 -7.41 -5.21
C ALA A 133 1.75 -8.56 -4.58
N ILE A 134 2.21 -9.53 -5.38
CA ILE A 134 3.03 -10.65 -4.90
C ILE A 134 4.35 -10.15 -4.28
N ASN A 135 5.01 -9.18 -4.92
CA ASN A 135 6.27 -8.62 -4.46
C ASN A 135 6.13 -7.61 -3.30
N ARG A 136 4.89 -7.28 -2.91
CA ARG A 136 4.59 -6.20 -1.96
C ARG A 136 5.16 -4.85 -2.41
N ASP A 137 5.14 -4.60 -3.72
CA ASP A 137 5.48 -3.31 -4.32
C ASP A 137 4.42 -2.25 -3.91
N PHE A 138 3.20 -2.70 -3.63
CA PHE A 138 2.11 -1.89 -3.08
C PHE A 138 1.19 -2.72 -2.19
N GLU A 139 0.39 -2.02 -1.38
CA GLU A 139 -0.73 -2.57 -0.63
C GLU A 139 -1.98 -1.72 -0.86
N ILE A 140 -3.16 -2.36 -0.79
CA ILE A 140 -4.44 -1.65 -0.84
C ILE A 140 -4.87 -1.42 0.59
N LEU A 141 -4.99 -0.16 0.98
CA LEU A 141 -5.45 0.23 2.31
C LEU A 141 -6.98 0.23 2.35
N GLN A 142 -7.51 0.07 3.56
CA GLN A 142 -8.95 0.17 3.80
C GLN A 142 -9.46 1.56 3.35
N SER A 143 -10.57 1.55 2.61
CA SER A 143 -11.19 2.71 1.96
C SER A 143 -12.71 2.53 1.92
N ARG A 144 -13.42 3.34 1.12
CA ARG A 144 -14.88 3.22 1.00
C ARG A 144 -15.34 1.87 0.46
N TYR A 145 -14.61 1.34 -0.53
CA TYR A 145 -14.95 0.08 -1.18
C TYR A 145 -13.95 -1.03 -0.90
N VAL A 146 -13.04 -0.83 0.05
CA VAL A 146 -12.06 -1.82 0.45
C VAL A 146 -12.07 -1.95 1.96
N GLU A 147 -12.37 -3.14 2.45
CA GLU A 147 -12.32 -3.52 3.84
C GLU A 147 -10.87 -3.66 4.34
N LEU A 148 -10.73 -3.79 5.66
CA LEU A 148 -9.45 -4.17 6.25
C LEU A 148 -9.02 -5.53 5.66
N GLY A 149 -7.74 -5.66 5.32
CA GLY A 149 -7.20 -6.84 4.65
C GLY A 149 -7.28 -6.80 3.12
N GLY A 150 -7.85 -5.73 2.52
CA GLY A 150 -7.83 -5.51 1.07
C GLY A 150 -9.04 -6.08 0.32
N ASN A 151 -10.03 -6.62 1.03
CA ASN A 151 -11.23 -7.20 0.43
C ASN A 151 -12.16 -6.14 -0.11
N VAL A 152 -12.79 -6.36 -1.27
CA VAL A 152 -13.68 -5.37 -1.88
C VAL A 152 -15.07 -5.43 -1.26
N VAL A 153 -15.58 -4.28 -0.80
CA VAL A 153 -16.96 -4.13 -0.33
C VAL A 153 -17.87 -4.07 -1.53
N CYS A 154 -18.52 -5.20 -1.84
CA CYS A 154 -19.33 -5.28 -3.03
C CYS A 154 -20.79 -4.87 -2.83
N ASP A 155 -20.99 -3.60 -2.50
CA ASP A 155 -22.30 -3.00 -2.42
C ASP A 155 -22.85 -2.59 -3.81
N ALA A 156 -24.10 -2.14 -3.85
CA ALA A 156 -24.72 -1.71 -5.10
C ALA A 156 -24.00 -0.50 -5.76
N ALA A 157 -23.41 0.38 -4.96
CA ALA A 157 -22.72 1.57 -5.47
C ALA A 157 -21.40 1.20 -6.15
N PHE A 158 -20.62 0.30 -5.55
CA PHE A 158 -19.42 -0.28 -6.15
C PHE A 158 -19.75 -0.96 -7.48
N ARG A 159 -20.78 -1.81 -7.49
CA ARG A 159 -21.16 -2.58 -8.68
C ARG A 159 -21.49 -1.69 -9.87
N VAL A 160 -22.32 -0.66 -9.64
CA VAL A 160 -22.70 0.31 -10.68
C VAL A 160 -21.49 1.09 -11.19
N LYS A 161 -20.51 1.36 -10.32
CA LYS A 161 -19.39 2.26 -10.62
C LYS A 161 -18.21 1.56 -11.30
N TYR A 162 -17.90 0.33 -10.91
CA TYR A 162 -16.65 -0.35 -11.32
C TYR A 162 -16.85 -1.64 -12.11
N CYS A 163 -17.95 -2.38 -11.91
CA CYS A 163 -18.03 -3.74 -12.45
C CYS A 163 -18.05 -3.81 -13.97
N ASP A 164 -18.67 -2.85 -14.66
CA ASP A 164 -18.67 -2.85 -16.13
C ASP A 164 -17.25 -2.67 -16.69
N SER A 165 -16.45 -1.78 -16.08
CA SER A 165 -15.05 -1.61 -16.46
C SER A 165 -14.25 -2.87 -16.16
N LEU A 166 -14.38 -3.42 -14.95
CA LEU A 166 -13.65 -4.63 -14.53
C LEU A 166 -13.95 -5.85 -15.42
N LYS A 167 -15.22 -6.07 -15.78
CA LYS A 167 -15.64 -7.14 -16.72
C LYS A 167 -14.97 -7.04 -18.08
N ASN A 168 -14.67 -5.82 -18.55
CA ASN A 168 -14.05 -5.61 -19.86
C ASN A 168 -12.54 -5.89 -19.88
N MET A 169 -11.91 -6.09 -18.71
CA MET A 169 -10.46 -6.23 -18.58
C MET A 169 -10.01 -7.58 -18.05
N ALA A 170 -10.89 -8.24 -17.29
CA ALA A 170 -10.57 -9.45 -16.58
C ALA A 170 -11.56 -10.55 -16.99
N THR A 171 -11.02 -11.76 -17.13
CA THR A 171 -11.85 -12.96 -17.25
C THR A 171 -12.60 -13.22 -15.94
N PRO A 172 -13.71 -13.97 -15.97
CA PRO A 172 -14.42 -14.34 -14.76
C PRO A 172 -13.54 -14.97 -13.68
N ASN A 173 -12.60 -15.84 -14.07
CA ASN A 173 -11.65 -16.45 -13.13
C ASN A 173 -10.77 -15.39 -12.45
N GLN A 174 -10.24 -14.43 -13.21
CA GLN A 174 -9.43 -13.34 -12.66
C GLN A 174 -10.23 -12.41 -11.74
N LEU A 175 -11.52 -12.22 -12.01
CA LEU A 175 -12.41 -11.48 -11.11
C LEU A 175 -12.66 -12.24 -9.82
N ILE A 176 -12.80 -13.57 -9.87
CA ILE A 176 -12.95 -14.41 -8.68
C ILE A 176 -11.68 -14.41 -7.84
N ASP A 177 -10.52 -14.62 -8.47
CA ASP A 177 -9.22 -14.64 -7.80
C ASP A 177 -8.88 -13.28 -7.15
N GLY A 178 -9.48 -12.19 -7.64
CA GLY A 178 -9.32 -10.83 -7.12
C GLY A 178 -10.44 -10.37 -6.18
N ASP A 179 -11.27 -11.27 -5.62
CA ASP A 179 -12.40 -10.94 -4.74
C ASP A 179 -13.46 -10.00 -5.35
N LEU A 180 -13.58 -10.03 -6.68
CA LEU A 180 -14.53 -9.24 -7.48
C LEU A 180 -15.64 -10.11 -8.10
N ALA A 181 -15.89 -11.30 -7.53
CA ALA A 181 -16.91 -12.23 -8.02
C ALA A 181 -18.32 -11.61 -8.09
N CYS A 182 -18.60 -10.62 -7.25
CA CYS A 182 -19.87 -9.88 -7.24
C CYS A 182 -20.10 -9.01 -8.50
N CYS A 183 -19.05 -8.79 -9.30
CA CYS A 183 -19.20 -8.20 -10.60
C CYS A 183 -19.80 -9.19 -11.60
N LEU A 184 -19.76 -10.50 -11.36
CA LEU A 184 -20.31 -11.48 -12.28
C LEU A 184 -21.83 -11.59 -12.11
N ASP A 185 -22.58 -11.46 -13.21
CA ASP A 185 -24.05 -11.52 -13.16
C ASP A 185 -24.55 -12.95 -12.91
N LYS A 186 -23.80 -13.93 -13.40
CA LYS A 186 -24.02 -15.37 -13.20
C LYS A 186 -22.68 -16.08 -13.17
N LEU A 187 -22.52 -16.99 -12.21
CA LEU A 187 -21.37 -17.89 -12.11
C LEU A 187 -21.72 -19.23 -12.76
N THR A 188 -20.87 -19.69 -13.67
CA THR A 188 -20.88 -21.08 -14.14
C THR A 188 -20.54 -22.03 -13.00
N ARG A 189 -20.78 -23.34 -13.17
CA ARG A 189 -20.47 -24.33 -12.13
C ARG A 189 -18.98 -24.37 -11.78
N ALA A 190 -18.12 -24.28 -12.80
CA ALA A 190 -16.67 -24.21 -12.62
C ALA A 190 -16.25 -22.96 -11.83
N GLU A 191 -16.84 -21.80 -12.15
CA GLU A 191 -16.59 -20.54 -11.44
C GLU A 191 -17.11 -20.55 -10.00
N LYS A 192 -18.27 -21.17 -9.73
CA LYS A 192 -18.75 -21.38 -8.34
C LYS A 192 -17.76 -22.21 -7.54
N LYS A 193 -17.26 -23.31 -8.11
CA LYS A 193 -16.25 -24.17 -7.47
C LYS A 193 -14.95 -23.41 -7.23
N LEU A 194 -14.52 -22.57 -8.18
CA LEU A 194 -13.35 -21.70 -8.02
C LEU A 194 -13.56 -20.69 -6.89
N LEU A 195 -14.72 -20.03 -6.84
CA LEU A 195 -15.05 -19.07 -5.77
C LEU A 195 -15.08 -19.76 -4.40
N GLU A 196 -15.67 -20.95 -4.29
CA GLU A 196 -15.64 -21.73 -3.05
C GLU A 196 -14.22 -22.12 -2.63
N GLN A 197 -13.35 -22.46 -3.59
CA GLN A 197 -11.94 -22.76 -3.32
C GLN A 197 -11.20 -21.51 -2.84
N HIS A 198 -11.40 -20.37 -3.49
CA HIS A 198 -10.80 -19.08 -3.12
C HIS A 198 -11.21 -18.67 -1.70
N LEU A 199 -12.51 -18.74 -1.38
CA LEU A 199 -13.03 -18.45 -0.04
C LEU A 199 -12.48 -19.41 1.03
N LYS A 200 -12.30 -20.70 0.71
CA LYS A 200 -11.75 -21.71 1.63
C LYS A 200 -10.25 -21.55 1.87
N GLN A 201 -9.49 -21.03 0.89
CA GLN A 201 -8.04 -20.86 1.01
C GLN A 201 -7.65 -19.73 1.97
N GLY A 202 -8.61 -18.94 2.45
CA GLY A 202 -8.35 -17.97 3.53
C GLY A 202 -7.33 -16.91 3.14
N ASN A 203 -7.16 -16.62 1.84
CA ASN A 203 -6.44 -15.42 1.41
C ASN A 203 -7.17 -14.13 1.83
N TYR A 204 -8.36 -14.24 2.42
CA TYR A 204 -8.90 -13.27 3.37
C TYR A 204 -7.88 -13.03 4.48
N GLN A 205 -7.08 -11.96 4.34
CA GLN A 205 -6.22 -11.50 5.41
C GLN A 205 -7.05 -10.87 6.53
N ASP A 206 -7.77 -11.68 7.31
CA ASP A 206 -8.41 -11.26 8.55
C ASP A 206 -7.37 -10.91 9.64
N GLU A 207 -6.10 -11.31 9.44
CA GLU A 207 -5.00 -11.12 10.39
C GLU A 207 -3.87 -10.24 9.83
N MET A 208 -4.18 -9.05 9.31
CA MET A 208 -3.17 -7.98 9.30
C MET A 208 -3.12 -7.37 10.70
N GLY A 209 -2.23 -7.93 11.54
CA GLY A 209 -1.84 -7.31 12.80
C GLY A 209 -1.55 -5.83 12.53
N VAL A 210 -2.34 -4.97 13.17
CA VAL A 210 -2.29 -3.50 13.11
C VAL A 210 -0.87 -3.06 12.79
N LEU A 211 -0.61 -2.74 11.51
CA LEU A 211 0.62 -2.07 11.12
C LEU A 211 0.55 -0.73 11.82
N GLN A 212 1.19 -0.65 12.99
CA GLN A 212 1.51 0.62 13.63
C GLN A 212 2.20 1.44 12.54
N GLN A 213 1.49 2.45 12.05
CA GLN A 213 2.10 3.49 11.22
C GLN A 213 3.44 3.83 11.86
N PRO A 214 4.58 3.68 11.15
CA PRO A 214 5.86 3.98 11.74
C PRO A 214 5.78 5.43 12.21
N ALA A 215 5.88 5.61 13.53
CA ALA A 215 5.93 6.92 14.13
C ALA A 215 6.99 7.71 13.36
N THR A 216 6.55 8.77 12.69
CA THR A 216 7.32 9.57 11.75
C THR A 216 8.73 9.82 12.27
N ILE A 217 9.72 9.11 11.69
CA ILE A 217 11.14 9.27 11.99
C ILE A 217 11.66 10.52 11.25
N ALA A 218 11.01 11.67 11.47
CA ALA A 218 11.44 12.95 10.92
C ALA A 218 12.58 13.58 11.74
N GLY A 219 13.16 12.87 12.72
CA GLY A 219 14.05 13.44 13.74
C GLY A 219 15.52 13.02 13.71
N MET A 220 15.94 12.05 12.88
CA MET A 220 17.28 11.44 13.02
C MET A 220 18.36 11.90 12.02
N SER A 221 18.05 12.70 10.99
CA SER A 221 19.08 13.15 10.03
C SER A 221 19.83 14.43 10.42
N MET A 222 19.31 15.25 11.35
CA MET A 222 20.01 16.46 11.81
C MET A 222 21.10 16.17 12.85
N THR A 223 20.97 15.11 13.65
CA THR A 223 21.89 14.87 14.79
C THR A 223 23.25 14.35 14.33
N THR A 224 23.30 13.52 13.29
CA THR A 224 24.56 12.99 12.73
C THR A 224 25.42 14.08 12.09
N SER A 225 24.80 15.06 11.42
CA SER A 225 25.51 16.19 10.80
C SER A 225 26.15 17.13 11.84
N ILE A 226 25.48 17.36 12.97
CA ILE A 226 26.00 18.20 14.07
C ILE A 226 27.21 17.54 14.75
N ILE A 227 27.19 16.22 14.92
CA ILE A 227 28.29 15.47 15.56
C ILE A 227 29.56 15.54 14.70
N ILE A 228 29.44 15.38 13.38
CA ILE A 228 30.59 15.47 12.46
C ILE A 228 31.20 16.88 12.49
N LEU A 229 30.37 17.93 12.47
CA LEU A 229 30.85 19.32 12.56
C LEU A 229 31.59 19.59 13.87
N ALA A 230 31.09 19.10 15.00
CA ALA A 230 31.71 19.26 16.30
C ALA A 230 33.10 18.60 16.39
N VAL A 231 33.26 17.41 15.80
CA VAL A 231 34.55 16.70 15.76
C VAL A 231 35.57 17.47 14.92
N VAL A 232 35.17 18.01 13.76
CA VAL A 232 36.05 18.81 12.90
C VAL A 232 36.52 20.08 13.61
N ILE A 233 35.63 20.79 14.30
CA ILE A 233 35.98 21.98 15.08
C ILE A 233 37.00 21.64 16.18
N LEU A 234 36.81 20.54 16.92
CA LEU A 234 37.74 20.13 17.97
C LEU A 234 39.14 19.80 17.44
N VAL A 235 39.24 19.17 16.26
CA VAL A 235 40.53 18.89 15.61
C VAL A 235 41.23 20.20 15.22
N ILE A 236 40.51 21.15 14.62
CA ILE A 236 41.08 22.46 14.25
C ILE A 236 41.57 23.22 15.49
N VAL A 237 40.76 23.28 16.55
CA VAL A 237 41.15 23.95 17.80
C VAL A 237 42.36 23.26 18.42
N GLY A 238 42.41 21.92 18.41
CA GLY A 238 43.57 21.16 18.91
C GLY A 238 44.86 21.48 18.16
N ILE A 239 44.81 21.58 16.83
CA ILE A 239 45.97 21.96 16.01
C ILE A 239 46.41 23.39 16.31
N VAL A 240 45.48 24.34 16.36
CA VAL A 240 45.79 25.76 16.66
C VAL A 240 46.37 25.90 18.07
N ALA A 241 45.79 25.23 19.07
CA ALA A 241 46.28 25.22 20.44
C ALA A 241 47.68 24.61 20.54
N GLY A 242 47.94 23.49 19.85
CA GLY A 242 49.26 22.87 19.79
C GLY A 242 50.33 23.78 19.18
N VAL A 243 50.00 24.51 18.11
CA VAL A 243 50.90 25.49 17.48
C VAL A 243 51.15 26.70 18.39
N MET A 244 50.11 27.20 19.08
CA MET A 244 50.24 28.32 20.02
C MET A 244 51.05 27.94 21.27
N MET A 245 50.86 26.72 21.80
CA MET A 245 51.61 26.23 22.96
C MET A 245 53.06 25.90 22.62
N GLY A 246 53.36 25.51 21.38
CA GLY A 246 54.73 25.31 20.90
C GLY A 246 55.59 26.58 20.85
N HIS A 247 54.98 27.78 20.93
CA HIS A 247 55.72 29.04 20.76
C HIS A 247 55.89 29.88 22.04
N LYS A 248 55.42 29.43 23.20
CA LYS A 248 55.58 30.18 24.47
C LYS A 248 56.09 29.30 25.60
N GLY A 249 57.41 29.15 25.66
CA GLY A 249 58.09 29.09 26.96
C GLY A 249 57.97 30.46 27.62
N GLY A 250 57.00 30.63 28.52
CA GLY A 250 56.79 31.94 29.15
C GLY A 250 55.61 32.02 30.12
N LYS A 251 55.86 31.53 31.34
CA LYS A 251 55.32 31.95 32.66
C LYS A 251 53.82 32.19 32.83
N ALA A 252 53.25 31.40 33.75
CA ALA A 252 51.92 31.55 34.36
C ALA A 252 51.82 32.73 35.35
N PRO A 253 50.60 33.27 35.53
CA PRO A 253 49.94 33.31 36.86
C PRO A 253 48.45 32.88 36.75
N SER A 254 47.85 32.05 37.61
CA SER A 254 47.48 32.16 39.05
C SER A 254 46.28 33.06 39.38
N LYS A 255 45.13 32.40 39.69
CA LYS A 255 43.99 32.75 40.60
C LYS A 255 43.05 33.90 40.12
N THR A 256 41.72 33.94 40.37
CA THR A 256 40.90 33.56 41.54
C THR A 256 39.40 33.47 41.15
N ALA A 257 38.60 32.82 42.01
CA ALA A 257 37.17 32.44 41.91
C ALA A 257 36.12 33.52 42.30
N ALA A 258 34.84 33.28 41.93
CA ALA A 258 33.57 33.64 42.60
C ALA A 258 32.40 32.98 41.81
N SER A 259 31.47 32.13 42.29
CA SER A 259 30.40 32.23 43.33
C SER A 259 29.35 33.31 42.97
N MET A 260 28.02 33.16 42.94
CA MET A 260 27.02 32.15 43.38
C MET A 260 25.69 32.27 42.54
N PRO A 261 24.41 32.19 43.05
CA PRO A 261 23.43 31.17 42.65
C PRO A 261 22.05 31.72 42.16
N GLY A 262 21.08 30.83 41.84
CA GLY A 262 19.64 31.18 41.78
C GLY A 262 18.82 30.14 40.99
N THR A 263 18.05 29.23 41.61
CA THR A 263 16.65 29.31 42.09
C THR A 263 15.59 29.54 41.02
N GLY A 264 14.67 28.57 40.83
CA GLY A 264 13.32 28.83 40.31
C GLY A 264 12.63 27.70 39.51
N MET A 265 11.95 26.77 40.21
CA MET A 265 10.65 26.19 39.78
C MET A 265 9.57 26.93 40.59
N PRO A 266 8.27 27.10 40.18
CA PRO A 266 7.36 26.01 39.77
C PRO A 266 6.24 26.41 38.76
N GLY A 267 5.39 25.44 38.37
CA GLY A 267 3.98 25.74 38.04
C GLY A 267 3.39 25.00 36.83
N MET A 268 2.67 23.90 37.10
CA MET A 268 1.50 23.51 36.28
C MET A 268 0.30 24.38 36.68
N PRO A 269 -0.67 24.58 35.77
CA PRO A 269 -2.01 24.15 36.14
C PRO A 269 -2.80 23.46 35.02
N THR A 270 -3.65 22.57 35.51
CA THR A 270 -4.84 21.93 34.95
C THR A 270 -5.84 22.87 34.29
N GLY A 271 -6.49 22.42 33.22
CA GLY A 271 -7.70 23.05 32.68
C GLY A 271 -8.41 22.21 31.62
N MET A 272 -9.34 21.35 32.04
CA MET A 272 -10.44 20.85 31.22
C MET A 272 -11.71 21.64 31.55
N PRO A 273 -12.56 21.93 30.55
CA PRO A 273 -13.99 21.68 30.67
C PRO A 273 -14.45 20.80 29.49
N ALA A 274 -15.13 19.68 29.72
CA ALA A 274 -16.55 19.55 30.08
C ALA A 274 -17.50 20.03 28.97
N GLY A 275 -18.27 19.09 28.41
CA GLY A 275 -19.54 19.36 27.75
C GLY A 275 -19.64 18.82 26.33
N ALA A 276 -20.11 17.58 26.18
CA ALA A 276 -20.85 17.20 24.98
C ALA A 276 -22.02 16.30 25.39
N GLU A 277 -23.20 16.75 24.97
CA GLU A 277 -24.53 16.30 25.32
C GLU A 277 -24.78 14.82 25.01
N ALA A 278 -25.50 14.17 25.92
CA ALA A 278 -26.24 12.97 25.65
C ALA A 278 -27.72 13.33 25.51
N ALA A 279 -28.34 12.96 24.38
CA ALA A 279 -29.79 12.84 24.22
C ALA A 279 -30.13 12.08 22.92
N PRO A 280 -31.33 11.47 22.83
CA PRO A 280 -31.44 10.06 22.46
C PRO A 280 -32.32 9.78 21.23
N GLY A 281 -32.20 8.54 20.74
CA GLY A 281 -33.34 7.77 20.24
C GLY A 281 -33.66 7.87 18.75
N ALA A 282 -33.66 6.71 18.09
CA ALA A 282 -34.66 6.35 17.10
C ALA A 282 -34.64 4.82 16.91
N ALA A 283 -35.67 4.16 17.41
CA ALA A 283 -36.01 2.79 17.07
C ALA A 283 -36.45 2.73 15.60
N MET A 284 -36.09 1.66 14.90
CA MET A 284 -36.68 1.31 13.60
C MET A 284 -37.30 -0.09 13.62
N PRO A 285 -38.35 -0.32 12.80
CA PRO A 285 -39.27 -1.44 12.96
C PRO A 285 -38.83 -2.69 12.19
N GLU A 286 -39.28 -3.84 12.68
CA GLU A 286 -39.29 -5.13 11.99
C GLU A 286 -39.83 -5.03 10.56
N MET A 287 -39.05 -5.52 9.58
CA MET A 287 -39.55 -5.89 8.26
C MET A 287 -39.72 -7.40 8.18
N ARG A 288 -40.98 -7.79 8.03
CA ARG A 288 -41.50 -9.14 7.82
C ARG A 288 -41.46 -9.43 6.31
N THR A 289 -40.62 -10.35 5.86
CA THR A 289 -40.61 -10.83 4.47
C THR A 289 -41.28 -12.19 4.37
N GLY A 290 -42.44 -12.23 3.71
CA GLY A 290 -43.10 -13.47 3.30
C GLY A 290 -42.54 -13.91 1.94
N TYR A 291 -41.98 -15.11 1.87
CA TYR A 291 -41.57 -15.73 0.62
C TYR A 291 -42.72 -16.57 0.06
N GLY A 292 -43.23 -16.18 -1.11
CA GLY A 292 -44.07 -17.02 -1.95
C GLY A 292 -43.20 -17.94 -2.83
N GLN A 293 -43.59 -19.21 -2.91
CA GLN A 293 -42.96 -20.23 -3.77
C GLN A 293 -43.19 -19.93 -5.26
N PRO A 294 -42.16 -20.01 -6.13
CA PRO A 294 -42.35 -20.00 -7.57
C PRO A 294 -42.81 -21.37 -8.10
N ALA A 295 -43.59 -21.31 -9.18
CA ALA A 295 -44.25 -22.43 -9.84
C ALA A 295 -43.27 -23.43 -10.49
N GLN A 296 -43.67 -24.71 -10.51
CA GLN A 296 -42.94 -25.82 -11.15
C GLN A 296 -42.88 -25.67 -12.68
N PRO A 297 -41.73 -25.95 -13.32
CA PRO A 297 -41.62 -26.02 -14.78
C PRO A 297 -42.33 -27.27 -15.35
N THR A 298 -43.04 -27.09 -16.46
CA THR A 298 -43.99 -28.05 -17.06
C THR A 298 -43.40 -29.03 -18.08
N GLU A 299 -42.08 -29.07 -18.29
CA GLU A 299 -41.46 -29.99 -19.25
C GLU A 299 -40.31 -30.77 -18.59
N SER A 300 -40.63 -31.99 -18.13
CA SER A 300 -39.63 -32.93 -17.65
C SER A 300 -38.77 -33.42 -18.83
N PRO A 301 -37.43 -33.31 -18.77
CA PRO A 301 -36.57 -33.92 -19.78
C PRO A 301 -36.84 -35.42 -19.85
N GLN A 302 -36.76 -36.00 -21.06
CA GLN A 302 -36.92 -37.43 -21.26
C GLN A 302 -35.91 -38.18 -20.37
N ILE A 303 -36.35 -39.22 -19.66
CA ILE A 303 -35.54 -39.95 -18.66
C ILE A 303 -34.19 -40.43 -19.23
N THR A 304 -34.15 -40.77 -20.53
CA THR A 304 -32.94 -41.18 -21.23
C THR A 304 -31.87 -40.08 -21.29
N ASP A 305 -32.26 -38.83 -21.52
CA ASP A 305 -31.34 -37.70 -21.58
C ASP A 305 -30.77 -37.37 -20.20
N LEU A 306 -31.60 -37.54 -19.16
CA LEU A 306 -31.19 -37.36 -17.78
C LEU A 306 -30.16 -38.40 -17.34
N ARG A 307 -30.32 -39.67 -17.74
CA ARG A 307 -29.35 -40.72 -17.42
C ARG A 307 -27.98 -40.43 -18.04
N ASN A 308 -27.94 -40.04 -19.32
CA ASN A 308 -26.71 -39.66 -20.00
C ASN A 308 -26.03 -38.46 -19.33
N TYR A 309 -26.82 -37.47 -18.92
CA TYR A 309 -26.33 -36.32 -18.15
C TYR A 309 -25.70 -36.75 -16.82
N VAL A 310 -26.40 -37.57 -16.03
CA VAL A 310 -25.90 -38.05 -14.73
C VAL A 310 -24.62 -38.88 -14.89
N GLN A 311 -24.55 -39.74 -15.91
CA GLN A 311 -23.36 -40.54 -16.19
C GLN A 311 -22.16 -39.65 -16.57
N GLN A 312 -22.37 -38.64 -17.43
CA GLN A 312 -21.34 -37.69 -17.79
C GLN A 312 -20.83 -36.94 -16.55
N VAL A 313 -21.74 -36.41 -15.73
CA VAL A 313 -21.38 -35.67 -14.51
C VAL A 313 -20.61 -36.56 -13.52
N ILE A 314 -21.00 -37.81 -13.30
CA ILE A 314 -20.23 -38.71 -12.42
C ILE A 314 -18.84 -39.01 -13.02
N SER A 315 -18.74 -39.20 -14.34
CA SER A 315 -17.46 -39.45 -15.01
C SER A 315 -16.48 -38.25 -14.96
N GLU A 316 -17.01 -37.03 -14.85
CA GLU A 316 -16.24 -35.79 -14.66
C GLU A 316 -15.77 -35.61 -13.20
N GLY A 317 -16.07 -36.55 -12.29
CA GLY A 317 -15.58 -36.58 -10.92
C GLY A 317 -16.40 -35.77 -9.92
N TYR A 318 -17.68 -35.52 -10.20
CA TYR A 318 -18.60 -34.91 -9.25
C TYR A 318 -19.01 -35.87 -8.13
N ASP A 319 -19.21 -35.33 -6.93
CA ASP A 319 -19.66 -36.11 -5.77
C ASP A 319 -21.13 -36.53 -5.92
N ILE A 320 -21.46 -37.74 -5.46
CA ILE A 320 -22.78 -38.34 -5.59
C ILE A 320 -23.85 -37.51 -4.86
N GLU A 321 -23.51 -36.96 -3.68
CA GLU A 321 -24.44 -36.11 -2.92
C GLU A 321 -24.74 -34.82 -3.67
N GLU A 322 -23.76 -34.27 -4.39
CA GLU A 322 -23.94 -33.07 -5.20
C GLU A 322 -24.85 -33.33 -6.40
N VAL A 323 -24.67 -34.47 -7.08
CA VAL A 323 -25.55 -34.90 -8.17
C VAL A 323 -26.96 -35.12 -7.67
N ARG A 324 -27.13 -35.79 -6.52
CA ARG A 324 -28.43 -36.01 -5.89
C ARG A 324 -29.12 -34.70 -5.55
N SER A 325 -28.43 -33.79 -4.86
CA SER A 325 -28.99 -32.50 -4.46
C SER A 325 -29.48 -31.72 -5.68
N HIS A 326 -28.75 -31.76 -6.79
CA HIS A 326 -29.15 -31.08 -8.02
C HIS A 326 -30.39 -31.70 -8.68
N LEU A 327 -30.52 -33.02 -8.69
CA LEU A 327 -31.71 -33.71 -9.20
C LEU A 327 -32.96 -33.35 -8.36
N LEU A 328 -32.81 -33.27 -7.04
CA LEU A 328 -33.89 -32.84 -6.15
C LEU A 328 -34.29 -31.38 -6.39
N GLU A 329 -33.32 -30.49 -6.62
CA GLU A 329 -33.54 -29.07 -6.87
C GLU A 329 -34.34 -28.82 -8.16
N ILE A 330 -34.07 -29.58 -9.22
CA ILE A 330 -34.81 -29.47 -10.50
C ILE A 330 -36.17 -30.21 -10.47
N GLY A 331 -36.57 -30.75 -9.31
CA GLY A 331 -37.91 -31.25 -9.06
C GLY A 331 -38.09 -32.78 -9.18
N TRP A 332 -37.01 -33.55 -9.26
CA TRP A 332 -37.10 -35.02 -9.17
C TRP A 332 -37.29 -35.44 -7.72
N ASP A 333 -38.07 -36.51 -7.51
CA ASP A 333 -38.17 -37.11 -6.19
C ASP A 333 -36.90 -37.91 -5.84
N TYR A 334 -36.71 -38.15 -4.55
CA TYR A 334 -35.52 -38.82 -4.02
C TYR A 334 -35.34 -40.24 -4.56
N GLN A 335 -36.42 -41.02 -4.72
CA GLN A 335 -36.30 -42.39 -5.20
C GLN A 335 -35.87 -42.43 -6.66
N THR A 336 -36.45 -41.57 -7.50
CA THR A 336 -36.06 -41.45 -8.91
C THR A 336 -34.62 -40.96 -9.05
N ALA A 337 -34.21 -39.98 -8.24
CA ALA A 337 -32.82 -39.49 -8.24
C ALA A 337 -31.82 -40.61 -7.89
N GLU A 338 -32.08 -41.37 -6.82
CA GLU A 338 -31.23 -42.49 -6.40
C GLU A 338 -31.17 -43.61 -7.45
N GLN A 339 -32.29 -43.92 -8.10
CA GLN A 339 -32.32 -44.93 -9.15
C GLN A 339 -31.42 -44.53 -10.33
N ILE A 340 -31.54 -43.29 -10.82
CA ILE A 340 -30.76 -42.80 -11.96
C ILE A 340 -29.27 -42.78 -11.64
N ILE A 341 -28.90 -42.31 -10.43
CA ILE A 341 -27.52 -42.31 -9.95
C ILE A 341 -26.97 -43.74 -9.89
N GLY A 342 -27.72 -44.67 -9.27
CA GLY A 342 -27.29 -46.06 -9.14
C GLY A 342 -27.10 -46.76 -10.49
N GLU A 343 -28.00 -46.54 -11.46
CA GLU A 343 -27.87 -47.05 -12.83
C GLU A 343 -26.63 -46.49 -13.53
N ALA A 344 -26.38 -45.17 -13.42
CA ALA A 344 -25.21 -44.53 -14.01
C ALA A 344 -23.89 -45.05 -13.43
N GLN A 345 -23.84 -45.28 -12.11
CA GLN A 345 -22.67 -45.87 -11.45
C GLN A 345 -22.41 -47.31 -11.90
N GLN A 346 -23.45 -48.13 -12.02
CA GLN A 346 -23.31 -49.50 -12.52
C GLN A 346 -22.78 -49.53 -13.95
N GLN A 347 -23.24 -48.62 -14.81
CA GLN A 347 -22.75 -48.51 -16.18
C GLN A 347 -21.28 -48.09 -16.24
N LEU A 348 -20.84 -47.16 -15.39
CA LEU A 348 -19.43 -46.75 -15.31
C LEU A 348 -18.52 -47.87 -14.80
N GLN A 349 -19.02 -48.78 -13.96
CA GLN A 349 -18.24 -49.95 -13.50
C GLN A 349 -18.11 -51.06 -14.55
N GLN A 350 -18.95 -51.04 -15.59
CA GLN A 350 -18.92 -52.01 -16.69
C GLN A 350 -18.04 -51.57 -17.87
N GLN A 351 -17.55 -50.32 -17.86
CA GLN A 351 -16.62 -49.75 -18.83
C GLN A 351 -15.18 -49.87 -18.35
#